data_AF-A0A250F048-F1
#
_entry.id   AF-A0A250F048-F1
#
_cell.length_a   1.000
_cell.length_b   1.000
_cell.length_c   1.000
_cell.angle_alpha   90.00
_cell.angle_beta   90.00
_cell.angle_gamma   90.00
#
_symmetry.space_group_name_H-M   'P 1'
#
loop_
_entity.id
_entity.type
_entity.pdbx_description
1 polymer ?
#
loop_
_entity_poly.entity_id
_entity_poly.type
_entity_poly.pdbx_seq_one_letter_code
_entity_poly.pdbx_strand_id
1 'polypeptide(L)'
;MVGKFSNTISKVSNNGNNNNNSNSGNNSILRGIPVIEISTPQYVLKKEDIGSMLFISANCELDFSNITDISTFIVYIVSQPPALNVAKFIANNKTIEGITEYSAEQTPLFVVVRDDKVYTKLVF
;
A
#
# COMPACT_ATOMS: atom_id res chain seq x y z
N MET A 1 -9.23 -3.12 -14.54
CA MET A 1 -8.81 -4.21 -13.65
C MET A 1 -8.86 -3.65 -12.23
N VAL A 2 -9.76 -4.13 -11.37
CA VAL A 2 -9.92 -3.62 -9.98
C VAL A 2 -8.69 -4.04 -9.18
N GLY A 3 -8.03 -3.13 -8.45
CA GLY A 3 -6.86 -3.43 -7.61
C GLY A 3 -7.13 -4.63 -6.71
N LYS A 4 -6.48 -5.77 -7.00
CA LYS A 4 -6.67 -7.00 -6.25
C LYS A 4 -5.70 -6.99 -5.08
N PHE A 5 -6.21 -6.77 -3.86
CA PHE A 5 -5.50 -7.18 -2.66
C PHE A 5 -5.32 -8.70 -2.74
N SER A 6 -4.08 -9.18 -2.89
CA SER A 6 -3.79 -10.61 -2.80
C SER A 6 -3.78 -10.97 -1.32
N ASN A 7 -4.90 -11.49 -0.82
CA ASN A 7 -4.97 -12.11 0.50
C ASN A 7 -4.47 -13.51 0.36
N THR A 8 -3.22 -13.70 0.71
CA THR A 8 -2.68 -15.02 0.68
C THR A 8 -2.03 -15.22 2.07
N ILE A 9 -2.75 -15.93 2.96
CA ILE A 9 -2.38 -16.33 4.35
C ILE A 9 -2.55 -17.86 4.49
N SER A 10 -1.48 -18.62 4.77
CA SER A 10 -1.58 -20.06 5.06
C SER A 10 -2.06 -20.32 6.48
N LYS A 11 -3.33 -20.69 6.60
CA LYS A 11 -3.82 -21.51 7.70
C LYS A 11 -3.35 -22.95 7.46
N VAL A 12 -2.18 -23.33 7.97
CA VAL A 12 -1.92 -24.76 8.22
C VAL A 12 -2.64 -25.08 9.52
N SER A 13 -3.88 -25.56 9.38
CA SER A 13 -4.53 -26.34 10.43
C SER A 13 -3.65 -27.54 10.70
N ASN A 14 -2.85 -27.52 11.77
CA ASN A 14 -2.23 -28.72 12.30
C ASN A 14 -3.34 -29.60 12.90
N ASN A 15 -4.04 -30.32 12.04
CA ASN A 15 -4.91 -31.40 12.45
C ASN A 15 -4.82 -32.54 11.42
N GLY A 16 -4.27 -33.67 11.87
CA GLY A 16 -4.54 -34.97 11.26
C GLY A 16 -3.55 -35.49 10.20
N ASN A 17 -2.59 -36.27 10.69
CA ASN A 17 -2.26 -37.63 10.22
C ASN A 17 -1.62 -37.88 8.83
N ASN A 18 -0.69 -38.83 8.86
CA ASN A 18 0.24 -39.25 7.81
C ASN A 18 -0.37 -39.92 6.56
N ASN A 19 0.46 -39.91 5.50
CA ASN A 19 0.45 -40.73 4.27
C ASN A 19 -0.58 -40.41 3.18
N ASN A 20 -0.13 -39.79 2.09
CA ASN A 20 0.13 -40.53 0.84
C ASN A 20 0.75 -39.66 -0.27
N ASN A 21 1.57 -40.32 -1.06
CA ASN A 21 2.28 -39.89 -2.25
C ASN A 21 1.32 -39.36 -3.35
N SER A 22 1.48 -38.10 -3.78
CA SER A 22 1.07 -37.63 -5.11
C SER A 22 1.67 -36.26 -5.43
N ASN A 23 2.64 -36.27 -6.34
CA ASN A 23 2.76 -35.41 -7.52
C ASN A 23 2.25 -33.95 -7.45
N SER A 24 3.18 -33.03 -7.69
CA SER A 24 2.93 -31.73 -8.35
C SER A 24 1.80 -30.87 -7.77
N GLY A 25 1.97 -30.40 -6.54
CA GLY A 25 1.25 -29.23 -6.02
C GLY A 25 2.25 -28.12 -5.77
N ASN A 26 2.37 -27.16 -6.67
CA ASN A 26 3.02 -25.89 -6.37
C ASN A 26 2.45 -25.38 -5.05
N ASN A 27 3.25 -25.41 -3.98
CA ASN A 27 2.88 -24.82 -2.69
C ASN A 27 2.34 -23.42 -2.96
N SER A 28 1.05 -23.22 -2.75
CA SER A 28 0.36 -21.97 -3.00
C SER A 28 0.97 -20.88 -2.11
N ILE A 29 1.85 -20.06 -2.69
CA ILE A 29 2.57 -19.01 -1.97
C ILE A 29 1.56 -18.01 -1.46
N LEU A 30 1.48 -17.92 -0.13
CA LEU A 30 0.56 -17.03 0.53
C LEU A 30 1.23 -15.62 0.76
N ARG A 31 1.22 -14.73 -0.26
CA ARG A 31 1.52 -13.27 -0.24
C ARG A 31 0.49 -12.41 0.52
N GLY A 32 0.88 -11.64 1.55
CA GLY A 32 0.02 -10.60 2.14
C GLY A 32 -0.11 -9.34 1.26
N ILE A 33 -0.60 -8.23 1.82
CA ILE A 33 -0.51 -6.91 1.18
C ILE A 33 0.98 -6.60 0.96
N PRO A 34 1.43 -6.35 -0.29
CA PRO A 34 2.82 -6.02 -0.54
C PRO A 34 3.18 -4.72 0.19
N VAL A 35 4.35 -4.69 0.82
CA VAL A 35 4.86 -3.51 1.54
C VAL A 35 6.02 -2.94 0.75
N ILE A 36 5.96 -1.64 0.49
CA ILE A 36 7.01 -0.87 -0.18
C ILE A 36 7.58 0.08 0.87
N GLU A 37 8.83 -0.13 1.25
CA GLU A 37 9.54 0.78 2.15
C GLU A 37 10.04 2.00 1.37
N ILE A 38 9.71 3.19 1.87
CA ILE A 38 10.07 4.48 1.28
C ILE A 38 10.82 5.30 2.33
N SER A 39 12.10 5.50 2.06
CA SER A 39 13.02 6.32 2.85
C SER A 39 13.59 7.49 2.05
N THR A 40 13.14 7.69 0.82
CA THR A 40 13.60 8.75 -0.08
C THR A 40 12.70 9.98 -0.01
N PRO A 41 13.25 11.21 -0.23
CA PRO A 41 12.48 12.45 -0.18
C PRO A 41 11.33 12.53 -1.19
N GLN A 42 11.42 11.79 -2.29
CA GLN A 42 10.39 11.69 -3.31
C GLN A 42 10.28 10.24 -3.77
N TYR A 43 9.05 9.80 -4.03
CA TYR A 43 8.75 8.48 -4.57
C TYR A 43 7.64 8.60 -5.62
N VAL A 44 7.96 8.20 -6.85
CA VAL A 44 7.03 8.21 -7.97
C VAL A 44 6.39 6.84 -8.09
N LEU A 45 5.07 6.78 -7.95
CA LEU A 45 4.33 5.53 -7.87
C LEU A 45 4.22 4.90 -9.25
N LYS A 46 4.37 3.58 -9.28
CA LYS A 46 4.35 2.77 -10.48
C LYS A 46 3.13 1.86 -10.50
N LYS A 47 2.82 1.31 -11.67
CA LYS A 47 1.65 0.45 -11.85
C LYS A 47 1.72 -0.82 -10.98
N GLU A 48 2.93 -1.35 -10.79
CA GLU A 48 3.21 -2.50 -9.94
C GLU A 48 2.96 -2.25 -8.44
N ASP A 49 2.87 -0.99 -8.01
CA ASP A 49 2.66 -0.62 -6.61
C ASP A 49 1.18 -0.63 -6.21
N ILE A 50 0.27 -0.80 -7.17
CA ILE A 50 -1.18 -0.79 -6.93
C ILE A 50 -1.58 -1.88 -5.93
N GLY A 51 -2.32 -1.49 -4.88
CA GLY A 51 -2.76 -2.42 -3.83
C GLY A 51 -1.71 -2.68 -2.75
N SER A 52 -0.63 -1.90 -2.71
CA SER A 52 0.41 -2.00 -1.69
C SER A 52 0.18 -1.10 -0.48
N MET A 53 0.90 -1.42 0.59
CA MET A 53 1.18 -0.51 1.70
C MET A 53 2.49 0.22 1.41
N LEU A 54 2.42 1.55 1.41
CA LEU A 54 3.54 2.47 1.35
C LEU A 54 3.99 2.74 2.79
N PHE A 55 5.08 2.11 3.21
CA PHE A 55 5.66 2.24 4.53
C PHE A 55 6.72 3.35 4.53
N ILE A 56 6.41 4.46 5.18
CA ILE A 56 7.20 5.70 5.10
C ILE A 56 7.98 5.89 6.39
N SER A 57 9.31 5.92 6.25
CA SER A 57 10.27 6.08 7.35
C SER A 57 11.06 7.40 7.32
N ALA A 58 10.79 8.26 6.32
CA ALA A 58 11.34 9.60 6.19
C ALA A 58 10.30 10.56 5.58
N ASN A 59 10.50 11.89 5.69
CA ASN A 59 9.72 12.87 4.94
C ASN A 59 9.73 12.54 3.45
N CYS A 60 8.56 12.46 2.82
CA CYS A 60 8.43 11.99 1.45
C CYS A 60 7.32 12.71 0.68
N GLU A 61 7.59 13.02 -0.58
CA GLU A 61 6.60 13.37 -1.58
C GLU A 61 6.20 12.14 -2.40
N LEU A 62 4.95 11.70 -2.28
CA LEU A 62 4.37 10.59 -3.03
C LEU A 62 3.68 11.12 -4.29
N ASP A 63 4.20 10.77 -5.47
CA ASP A 63 3.66 11.21 -6.75
C ASP A 63 2.77 10.14 -7.41
N PHE A 64 1.46 10.40 -7.42
CA PHE A 64 0.41 9.58 -8.01
C PHE A 64 0.12 9.92 -9.49
N SER A 65 0.92 10.79 -10.12
CA SER A 65 0.68 11.24 -11.50
C SER A 65 0.64 10.09 -12.51
N ASN A 66 1.44 9.04 -12.28
CA ASN A 66 1.56 7.90 -13.19
C ASN A 66 0.50 6.80 -12.97
N ILE A 67 -0.30 6.88 -11.90
CA ILE A 67 -1.34 5.90 -11.63
C ILE A 67 -2.59 6.27 -12.40
N THR A 68 -2.97 5.47 -13.41
CA THR A 68 -4.14 5.73 -14.27
C THR A 68 -5.29 4.76 -14.03
N ASP A 69 -4.99 3.57 -13.48
CA ASP A 69 -5.99 2.56 -13.15
C ASP A 69 -6.66 2.85 -11.79
N ILE A 70 -7.95 2.50 -11.67
CA ILE A 70 -8.66 2.55 -10.39
C ILE A 70 -7.94 1.66 -9.37
N SER A 71 -7.46 2.26 -8.29
CA SER A 71 -6.53 1.62 -7.38
C SER A 71 -6.66 2.14 -5.94
N THR A 72 -6.13 1.36 -5.00
CA THR A 72 -6.08 1.73 -3.58
C THR A 72 -4.67 1.45 -3.06
N PHE A 73 -4.19 2.35 -2.20
CA PHE A 73 -2.92 2.28 -1.51
C PHE A 73 -3.17 2.49 -0.02
N ILE A 74 -2.29 1.94 0.82
CA ILE A 74 -2.31 2.18 2.26
C ILE A 74 -1.05 2.97 2.60
N VAL A 75 -1.19 4.21 3.06
CA VAL A 75 -0.06 5.01 3.54
C VAL A 75 0.09 4.80 5.03
N TYR A 76 1.27 4.36 5.44
CA TYR A 76 1.58 4.10 6.84
C TYR A 76 2.90 4.77 7.20
N ILE A 77 2.86 5.70 8.17
CA ILE A 77 4.01 6.51 8.58
C ILE A 77 4.51 6.04 9.94
N VAL A 78 5.82 5.86 10.04
CA VAL A 78 6.54 5.69 11.31
C VAL A 78 7.61 6.77 11.38
N SER A 79 7.67 7.50 12.49
CA SER A 79 8.75 8.45 12.76
C SER A 79 9.56 8.03 13.98
N GLN A 80 10.76 8.60 14.09
CA GLN A 80 11.62 8.45 15.26
C GLN A 80 11.69 9.78 16.01
N PRO A 81 11.30 9.82 17.31
CA PRO A 81 11.41 11.03 18.10
C PRO A 81 12.83 11.62 18.05
N PRO A 82 12.97 12.96 17.98
CA PRO A 82 11.91 13.98 18.04
C PRO A 82 11.31 14.36 16.68
N ALA A 83 11.76 13.76 15.57
CA ALA A 83 11.34 14.15 14.23
C ALA A 83 10.03 13.45 13.84
N LEU A 84 9.06 14.21 13.32
CA LEU A 84 7.84 13.68 12.72
C LEU A 84 8.02 13.58 11.20
N ASN A 85 7.69 12.43 10.65
CA ASN A 85 7.67 12.22 9.21
C ASN A 85 6.33 12.67 8.62
N VAL A 86 6.41 13.32 7.47
CA VAL A 86 5.25 13.81 6.72
C VAL A 86 5.29 13.20 5.32
N ALA A 87 4.14 12.65 4.90
CA ALA A 87 3.90 12.27 3.51
C ALA A 87 3.10 13.37 2.82
N LYS A 88 3.66 13.95 1.77
CA LYS A 88 2.98 14.92 0.92
C LYS A 88 2.51 14.25 -0.36
N PHE A 89 1.27 14.51 -0.76
CA PHE A 89 0.66 13.91 -1.94
C PHE A 89 0.82 14.85 -3.15
N ILE A 90 1.32 14.29 -4.25
CA ILE A 90 1.47 14.97 -5.54
C ILE A 90 0.65 14.21 -6.59
N ALA A 91 -0.06 14.95 -7.44
CA ALA A 91 -0.75 14.38 -8.59
C ALA A 91 -0.92 15.46 -9.68
N ASN A 92 0.12 15.68 -10.49
CA ASN A 92 0.19 16.83 -11.41
C ASN A 92 -0.87 16.82 -12.53
N ASN A 93 -1.42 15.65 -12.83
CA ASN A 93 -2.45 15.45 -13.87
C ASN A 93 -3.81 15.03 -13.29
N LYS A 94 -4.03 15.21 -11.98
CA LYS A 94 -5.26 14.83 -11.27
C LYS A 94 -5.61 15.86 -10.21
N THR A 95 -6.83 15.81 -9.70
CA THR A 95 -7.24 16.60 -8.53
C THR A 95 -7.08 15.76 -7.26
N ILE A 96 -6.44 16.31 -6.23
CA ILE A 96 -6.40 15.70 -4.90
C ILE A 96 -7.67 16.13 -4.13
N GLU A 97 -8.47 15.16 -3.71
CA GLU A 97 -9.71 15.33 -2.96
C GLU A 97 -9.52 14.86 -1.52
N GLY A 98 -9.12 15.77 -0.64
CA GLY A 98 -8.80 15.46 0.75
C GLY A 98 -7.65 16.30 1.27
N ILE A 99 -6.77 15.68 2.05
CA ILE A 99 -5.57 16.32 2.58
C ILE A 99 -4.42 16.21 1.57
N THR A 100 -3.56 17.22 1.54
CA THR A 100 -2.34 17.22 0.71
C THR A 100 -1.12 16.71 1.47
N GLU A 101 -1.21 16.63 2.79
CA GLU A 101 -0.15 16.17 3.68
C GLU A 101 -0.74 15.26 4.76
N TYR A 102 0.01 14.23 5.15
CA TYR A 102 -0.37 13.27 6.17
C TYR A 102 0.81 13.01 7.11
N SER A 103 0.55 13.01 8.41
CA SER A 103 1.57 12.87 9.45
C SER A 103 1.11 12.08 10.67
N ALA A 104 -0.08 11.46 10.61
CA ALA A 104 -0.59 10.69 11.74
C ALA A 104 0.21 9.38 11.86
N GLU A 105 1.03 9.30 12.90
CA GLU A 105 1.85 8.13 13.17
C GLU A 105 0.99 6.91 13.47
N GLN A 106 1.46 5.75 13.01
CA GLN A 106 0.87 4.44 13.30
C GLN A 106 -0.61 4.30 12.94
N THR A 107 -1.15 5.23 12.13
CA THR A 107 -2.51 5.21 11.64
C THR A 107 -2.46 5.02 10.12
N PRO A 108 -3.10 3.97 9.55
CA PRO A 108 -3.13 3.80 8.11
C PRO A 108 -4.10 4.81 7.47
N LEU A 109 -3.64 5.50 6.41
CA LEU A 109 -4.51 6.27 5.51
C LEU A 109 -4.74 5.47 4.23
N PHE A 110 -6.01 5.26 3.87
CA PHE A 110 -6.35 4.72 2.57
C PHE A 110 -6.33 5.84 1.53
N VAL A 111 -5.53 5.67 0.48
CA VAL A 111 -5.49 6.57 -0.68
C VAL A 111 -6.10 5.84 -1.87
N VAL A 112 -7.11 6.43 -2.49
CA VAL A 112 -7.80 5.84 -3.64
C VAL A 112 -7.56 6.70 -4.86
N VAL A 113 -7.10 6.10 -5.96
CA VAL A 113 -7.05 6.75 -7.27
C VAL A 113 -8.22 6.25 -8.09
N ARG A 114 -9.03 7.17 -8.60
CA ARG A 114 -10.13 6.84 -9.50
C ARG A 114 -10.38 8.02 -10.44
N ASP A 115 -10.50 7.70 -11.73
CA ASP A 115 -10.68 8.68 -12.79
C ASP A 115 -9.55 9.73 -12.75
N ASP A 116 -9.87 11.01 -12.76
CA ASP A 116 -8.98 12.17 -12.67
C ASP A 116 -8.75 12.64 -11.23
N LYS A 117 -9.00 11.78 -10.22
CA LYS A 117 -8.97 12.14 -8.79
C LYS A 117 -8.12 11.20 -7.95
N VAL A 118 -7.47 11.78 -6.92
CA VAL A 118 -6.78 11.07 -5.83
C VAL A 118 -7.46 11.44 -4.52
N TYR A 119 -8.14 10.48 -3.92
CA TYR A 119 -8.86 10.65 -2.66
C TYR A 119 -7.95 10.32 -1.48
N THR A 120 -7.73 11.30 -0.59
CA THR A 120 -6.84 11.20 0.58
C THR A 120 -7.57 11.53 1.88
N LYS A 121 -8.90 11.49 1.88
CA LYS A 121 -9.71 11.90 3.03
C LYS A 121 -9.67 10.85 4.14
N LEU A 122 -9.53 11.31 5.39
CA LEU A 122 -9.78 10.51 6.59
C LEU A 122 -11.28 10.20 6.68
N VAL A 123 -11.65 8.93 6.60
CA VAL A 123 -13.02 8.49 6.90
C VAL A 123 -13.11 8.29 8.41
N PHE A 124 -13.81 9.20 9.08
CA PHE A 124 -14.18 9.09 10.49
C PHE A 124 -15.59 8.54 10.62
#